data_AF-A0A6J7I5B0-F1
#
_entry.id   AF-A0A6J7I5B0-F1
#
_cell.length_a   1.000
_cell.length_b   1.000
_cell.length_c   1.000
_cell.angle_alpha   90.00
_cell.angle_beta   90.00
_cell.angle_gamma   90.00
#
_symmetry.space_group_name_H-M   'P 1'
#
loop_
_entity.id
_entity.type
_entity.pdbx_description
1 polymer ?
#
loop_
_entity_poly.entity_id
_entity_poly.type
_entity_poly.pdbx_seq_one_letter_code
_entity_poly.pdbx_strand_id
1 'polypeptide(L)'
;MSKGDAAILVVGFVHILGAILLISMCMNAGEGRVDPLAWWREDDDPGRGPEPPAAPSAGPVGSVPLPDADPAALRLRGPGRLADAHPRPPRRPDHAPDPRPARTPDRG
;
A
#
# COMPACT_ATOMS: atom_id res chain seq x y z
N MET A 1 46.04 24.04 -6.23
CA MET A 1 44.83 23.20 -6.24
C MET A 1 44.63 22.72 -7.67
N SER A 2 44.89 21.43 -7.92
CA SER A 2 44.65 20.80 -9.22
C SER A 2 43.15 20.80 -9.53
N LYS A 3 42.77 20.77 -10.81
CA LYS A 3 41.35 20.63 -11.21
C LYS A 3 40.72 19.34 -10.63
N GLY A 4 41.53 18.30 -10.44
CA GLY A 4 41.11 17.06 -9.77
C GLY A 4 40.77 17.27 -8.30
N ASP A 5 41.59 18.04 -7.57
CA ASP A 5 41.33 18.36 -6.16
C ASP A 5 40.02 19.14 -6.00
N ALA A 6 39.76 20.08 -6.93
CA ALA A 6 38.51 20.84 -6.93
C ALA A 6 37.28 19.94 -7.16
N ALA A 7 37.36 18.97 -8.07
CA ALA A 7 36.25 18.04 -8.32
C ALA A 7 35.94 17.17 -7.10
N ILE A 8 36.99 16.63 -6.44
CA ILE A 8 36.83 15.80 -5.24
C ILE A 8 36.23 16.62 -4.10
N LEU A 9 36.69 17.86 -3.90
CA LEU A 9 36.16 18.75 -2.88
C LEU A 9 34.70 19.11 -3.13
N VAL A 10 34.31 19.42 -4.37
CA VAL A 10 32.93 19.74 -4.73
C VAL A 10 32.01 18.53 -4.51
N VAL A 11 32.40 17.36 -5.00
CA VAL A 11 31.61 16.13 -4.81
C VAL A 11 31.49 15.80 -3.34
N GLY A 12 32.59 15.82 -2.59
CA GLY A 12 32.60 15.58 -1.14
C GLY A 12 31.71 16.57 -0.38
N PHE A 13 31.79 17.86 -0.71
CA PHE A 13 30.98 18.90 -0.09
C PHE A 13 29.47 18.68 -0.33
N VAL A 14 29.07 18.38 -1.57
CA VAL A 14 27.68 18.08 -1.91
C VAL A 14 27.17 16.86 -1.13
N HIS A 15 27.98 15.81 -1.00
CA HIS A 15 27.60 14.61 -0.25
C HIS A 15 27.50 14.88 1.25
N ILE A 16 28.41 15.66 1.84
CA ILE A 16 28.34 16.05 3.25
C ILE A 16 27.07 16.86 3.50
N LEU A 17 26.76 17.82 2.63
CA LEU A 17 25.56 18.63 2.74
C LEU A 17 24.28 17.77 2.63
N GLY A 18 24.25 16.85 1.66
CA GLY A 18 23.16 15.89 1.49
C GLY A 18 22.99 14.96 2.69
N ALA A 19 24.09 14.46 3.26
CA ALA A 19 24.06 13.60 4.44
C ALA A 19 23.53 14.35 5.68
N ILE A 20 23.98 15.60 5.89
CA ILE A 20 23.48 16.45 6.97
C ILE A 20 21.97 16.69 6.81
N LEU A 21 21.50 17.00 5.60
CA LEU A 21 20.09 17.21 5.32
C LEU A 21 19.28 15.93 5.59
N LEU A 22 19.76 14.77 5.14
CA LEU A 22 19.10 13.48 5.36
C LEU A 22 19.01 13.13 6.84
N ILE A 23 20.10 13.30 7.59
CA ILE A 23 20.13 13.06 9.04
C ILE A 23 19.15 14.01 9.74
N SER A 24 19.16 15.29 9.36
CA SER A 24 18.22 16.29 9.89
C SER A 24 16.77 15.91 9.61
N MET A 25 16.45 15.43 8.40
CA MET A 25 15.10 14.93 8.08
C MET A 25 14.74 13.72 8.93
N CYS A 26 15.64 12.75 9.11
CA CYS A 26 15.38 11.57 9.94
C CYS A 26 15.16 11.93 11.42
N MET A 27 15.92 12.89 11.96
CA MET A 27 15.78 13.33 13.36
C MET A 27 14.53 14.18 13.58
N ASN A 28 14.14 15.01 12.61
CA ASN A 28 12.94 15.85 12.66
C ASN A 28 11.69 15.16 12.09
N ALA A 29 11.77 13.90 11.65
CA ALA A 29 10.63 13.11 11.21
C ALA A 29 9.74 12.65 12.38
N GLY A 30 10.23 12.73 13.62
CA GLY A 30 9.39 12.69 14.81
C GLY A 30 8.62 14.01 14.93
N GLU A 31 7.29 13.94 14.89
CA GLU A 31 6.36 15.08 15.06
C GLU A 31 6.16 15.99 13.84
N GLY A 32 6.05 15.36 12.66
CA GLY A 32 5.15 15.85 11.61
C GLY A 32 5.70 16.91 10.66
N ARG A 33 5.71 16.53 9.38
CA ARG A 33 5.37 17.33 8.17
C ARG A 33 6.41 17.37 7.05
N VAL A 34 7.43 16.52 7.05
CA VAL A 34 8.16 16.29 5.79
C VAL A 34 8.30 14.79 5.56
N ASP A 35 7.23 14.18 5.03
CA ASP A 35 7.34 12.86 4.40
C ASP A 35 7.84 13.09 2.96
N PRO A 36 9.11 12.78 2.64
CA PRO A 36 9.66 12.96 1.31
C PRO A 36 9.04 11.99 0.28
N LEU A 37 8.25 11.01 0.72
CA LEU A 37 7.48 10.11 -0.15
C LEU A 37 6.02 10.54 -0.32
N ALA A 38 5.56 11.61 0.36
CA ALA A 38 4.17 12.06 0.26
C ALA A 38 3.75 12.33 -1.19
N TRP A 39 4.59 13.02 -1.97
CA TRP A 39 4.33 13.34 -3.37
C TRP A 39 4.28 12.12 -4.31
N TRP A 40 4.77 10.96 -3.87
CA TRP A 40 4.71 9.68 -4.60
C TRP A 40 3.58 8.77 -4.09
N ARG A 41 3.17 8.93 -2.82
CA ARG A 41 2.16 8.10 -2.14
C ARG A 41 0.74 8.66 -2.21
N GLU A 42 0.51 9.82 -2.82
CA GLU A 42 -0.81 10.45 -2.93
C GLU A 42 -1.86 9.53 -3.57
N ASP A 43 -1.44 8.61 -4.45
CA ASP A 43 -2.32 7.62 -5.10
C ASP A 43 -2.26 6.21 -4.46
N ASP A 44 -1.39 6.00 -3.47
CA ASP A 44 -0.96 4.68 -2.96
C ASP A 44 -0.92 4.65 -1.40
N ASP A 45 -1.82 5.37 -0.72
CA ASP A 45 -1.89 5.40 0.75
C ASP A 45 -2.94 4.42 1.34
N PRO A 46 -2.53 3.21 1.78
CA PRO A 46 -3.26 2.40 2.75
C PRO A 46 -2.77 2.60 4.20
N GLY A 47 -2.02 3.67 4.50
CA GLY A 47 -1.03 3.71 5.57
C GLY A 47 -1.12 4.86 6.58
N ARG A 48 -2.06 5.80 6.49
CA ARG A 48 -2.36 6.65 7.66
C ARG A 48 -2.95 5.76 8.75
N GLY A 49 -2.09 5.31 9.67
CA GLY A 49 -2.50 4.60 10.88
C GLY A 49 -3.66 5.35 11.53
N PRO A 50 -4.66 4.62 12.08
CA PRO A 50 -5.91 5.23 12.49
C PRO A 50 -5.63 6.40 13.45
N GLU A 51 -6.16 7.57 13.11
CA GLU A 51 -6.31 8.69 14.02
C GLU A 51 -6.86 8.14 15.35
N PRO A 52 -6.37 8.57 16.52
CA PRO A 52 -6.97 8.16 17.79
C PRO A 52 -8.48 8.38 17.66
N PRO A 53 -9.30 7.35 17.95
CA PRO A 53 -10.72 7.40 17.60
C PRO A 53 -11.31 8.65 18.23
N ALA A 54 -11.93 9.49 17.39
CA ALA A 54 -12.73 10.60 17.88
C ALA A 54 -13.69 10.04 18.94
N ALA A 55 -13.88 10.79 20.04
CA ALA A 55 -14.89 10.45 21.03
C ALA A 55 -16.19 10.07 20.29
N PRO A 56 -16.84 8.95 20.65
CA PRO A 56 -17.93 8.41 19.87
C PRO A 56 -18.98 9.50 19.66
N SER A 57 -19.02 10.04 18.44
CA SER A 57 -20.16 10.83 18.01
C SER A 57 -21.35 9.90 18.10
N ALA A 58 -22.42 10.33 18.74
CA ALA A 58 -23.68 9.60 18.76
C ALA A 58 -23.98 9.22 17.30
N GLY A 59 -23.78 7.93 16.98
CA GLY A 59 -23.68 7.47 15.61
C GLY A 59 -24.96 7.78 14.83
N PRO A 60 -24.95 7.64 13.49
CA PRO A 60 -26.19 7.71 12.73
C PRO A 60 -27.15 6.69 13.31
N VAL A 61 -28.27 7.19 13.83
CA VAL A 61 -29.38 6.40 14.33
C VAL A 61 -30.01 5.72 13.10
N GLY A 62 -29.46 4.61 12.60
CA GLY A 62 -30.10 3.94 11.47
C GLY A 62 -29.30 3.03 10.55
N SER A 63 -28.56 2.05 11.07
CA SER A 63 -28.33 0.84 10.28
C SER A 63 -28.84 -0.36 11.04
N VAL A 64 -30.16 -0.58 10.97
CA VAL A 64 -30.73 -1.89 11.29
C VAL A 64 -30.08 -2.89 10.32
N PRO A 65 -29.38 -3.93 10.81
CA PRO A 65 -28.86 -4.99 9.95
C PRO A 65 -29.99 -5.55 9.08
N LEU A 66 -29.69 -6.01 7.85
CA LEU A 66 -30.70 -6.76 7.10
C LEU A 66 -31.21 -7.93 7.96
N PRO A 67 -32.48 -8.33 7.84
CA PRO A 67 -33.07 -9.39 8.67
C PRO A 67 -32.24 -10.68 8.72
N ASP A 68 -31.52 -10.99 7.64
CA ASP A 68 -30.68 -12.19 7.49
C ASP A 68 -29.17 -11.88 7.56
N ALA A 69 -28.78 -10.69 8.02
CA ALA A 69 -27.38 -10.32 8.18
C ALA A 69 -26.81 -10.97 9.45
N ASP A 70 -26.39 -12.23 9.34
CA ASP A 70 -25.66 -12.89 10.41
C ASP A 70 -24.26 -12.25 10.59
N PRO A 71 -23.82 -12.03 11.84
CA PRO A 71 -22.48 -11.57 12.11
C PRO A 71 -21.45 -12.60 11.62
N ALA A 72 -20.39 -12.12 10.96
CA ALA A 72 -19.32 -12.98 10.48
C ALA A 72 -18.69 -13.79 11.64
N ALA A 73 -18.49 -15.10 11.42
CA ALA A 73 -17.91 -16.00 12.42
C ALA A 73 -16.45 -15.66 12.80
N LEU A 74 -15.77 -14.89 11.96
CA LEU A 74 -14.38 -14.47 12.15
C LEU A 74 -14.31 -12.98 12.50
N ARG A 75 -13.63 -12.68 13.61
CA ARG A 75 -13.38 -11.28 14.01
C ARG A 75 -12.23 -10.71 13.18
N LEU A 76 -12.53 -9.71 12.36
CA LEU A 76 -11.55 -9.01 11.51
C LEU A 76 -10.48 -8.21 12.27
N ARG A 77 -10.61 -8.05 13.59
CA ARG A 77 -9.69 -7.27 14.45
C ARG A 77 -8.74 -8.15 15.30
N GLY A 78 -8.66 -9.44 15.01
CA GLY A 78 -7.70 -10.32 15.69
C GLY A 78 -6.26 -10.05 15.26
N PRO A 79 -5.25 -10.44 16.06
CA PRO A 79 -3.84 -10.30 15.71
C PRO A 79 -3.38 -11.20 14.55
N GLY A 80 -4.21 -12.15 14.11
CA GLY A 80 -3.93 -13.06 13.00
C GLY A 80 -4.24 -12.45 11.64
N ARG A 81 -3.56 -12.93 10.59
CA ARG A 81 -3.88 -12.50 9.21
C ARG A 81 -5.12 -13.24 8.72
N LEU A 82 -6.04 -12.51 8.08
CA LEU A 82 -7.26 -13.10 7.52
C LEU A 82 -6.97 -14.17 6.45
N ALA A 83 -5.83 -14.03 5.76
CA ALA A 83 -5.36 -15.01 4.78
C ALA A 83 -5.04 -16.39 5.39
N ASP A 84 -4.77 -16.45 6.71
CA ASP A 84 -4.47 -17.72 7.39
C ASP A 84 -5.77 -18.45 7.80
N ALA A 85 -6.90 -17.73 7.86
CA ALA A 85 -8.20 -18.29 8.25
C ALA A 85 -8.91 -19.02 7.09
N HIS A 86 -8.48 -18.82 5.85
CA HIS A 86 -9.09 -19.40 4.67
C HIS A 86 -8.06 -20.09 3.77
N PRO A 87 -8.34 -21.30 3.27
CA PRO A 87 -7.46 -21.93 2.30
C PRO A 87 -7.39 -21.08 1.02
N ARG A 88 -6.19 -20.98 0.45
CA ARG A 88 -5.98 -20.23 -0.81
C ARG A 88 -6.85 -20.83 -1.92
N PRO A 89 -7.68 -20.04 -2.61
CA PRO A 89 -8.44 -20.52 -3.76
C PRO A 89 -7.51 -21.12 -4.83
N PRO A 90 -7.95 -22.15 -5.56
CA PRO A 90 -7.16 -22.71 -6.66
C PRO A 90 -6.84 -21.62 -7.68
N ARG A 91 -5.61 -21.62 -8.19
CA ARG A 91 -5.23 -20.70 -9.27
C ARG A 91 -6.09 -20.98 -10.49
N ARG A 92 -6.54 -19.91 -11.15
CA ARG A 92 -7.10 -20.00 -12.50
C ARG A 92 -6.02 -20.59 -13.43
N PRO A 93 -6.39 -21.44 -14.40
CA PRO A 93 -5.45 -21.90 -15.42
C PRO A 93 -4.71 -20.72 -16.08
N ASP A 94 -3.42 -20.89 -16.35
CA ASP A 94 -2.56 -19.86 -16.96
C ASP A 94 -3.02 -19.48 -18.37
N HIS A 95 -3.77 -20.37 -19.02
CA HIS A 95 -4.24 -20.20 -20.40
C HIS A 95 -5.73 -20.47 -20.54
N ALA A 96 -6.33 -19.77 -21.51
CA ALA A 96 -7.68 -20.09 -21.94
C ALA A 96 -7.70 -21.53 -22.51
N PRO A 97 -8.81 -22.28 -22.35
CA PRO A 97 -8.96 -23.58 -22.98
C PRO A 97 -8.75 -23.46 -24.49
N ASP A 98 -8.10 -24.47 -25.09
CA ASP A 98 -7.89 -24.50 -26.53
C ASP A 98 -9.23 -24.32 -27.27
N PRO A 99 -9.30 -23.40 -28.26
CA PRO A 99 -10.47 -23.26 -29.11
C PRO A 99 -10.78 -24.60 -29.78
N ARG A 100 -11.99 -25.13 -29.53
CA ARG A 100 -12.45 -26.33 -30.24
C ARG A 100 -12.57 -26.01 -31.73
N PRO A 101 -12.20 -26.95 -32.64
CA PRO A 101 -12.37 -26.76 -34.06
C PRO A 101 -13.83 -26.41 -34.38
N ALA A 102 -14.06 -25.26 -35.00
CA ALA A 102 -15.35 -24.91 -35.54
C ALA A 102 -15.67 -25.91 -36.66
N ARG A 103 -16.81 -26.59 -36.57
CA ARG A 103 -17.30 -27.42 -37.68
C ARG A 103 -17.64 -26.49 -38.84
N THR A 104 -16.87 -26.56 -39.91
CA THR A 104 -17.25 -25.93 -41.18
C THR A 104 -18.49 -26.65 -41.72
N PRO A 105 -19.59 -25.93 -42.02
CA PRO A 105 -20.71 -26.53 -42.73
C PRO A 105 -20.24 -26.90 -44.13
N ASP A 106 -20.29 -28.20 -44.42
CA ASP A 106 -20.11 -28.76 -45.75
C ASP A 106 -21.24 -28.24 -46.65
N ARG A 107 -20.88 -27.44 -47.67
CA ARG A 107 -21.82 -27.03 -48.72
C ARG A 107 -21.72 -28.06 -49.83
N GLY A 108 -22.62 -29.03 -49.78
CA GLY A 108 -23.06 -29.78 -50.96
C GLY A 108 -23.86 -28.91 -51.93
#